data_AF-A0A3A5IG81-F1
#
_entry.id   AF-A0A3A5IG81-F1
#
_cell.length_a   1.000
_cell.length_b   1.000
_cell.length_c   1.000
_cell.angle_alpha   90.00
_cell.angle_beta   90.00
_cell.angle_gamma   90.00
#
_symmetry.space_group_name_H-M   'P 1'
#
loop_
_entity.id
_entity.type
_entity.pdbx_description
1 polymer ?
#
loop_
_entity_poly.entity_id
_entity_poly.type
_entity_poly.pdbx_seq_one_letter_code
_entity_poly.pdbx_strand_id
1 'polypeptide(L)' 'MVIQETLEELSIRINQVRHLMISTGLRKGLDDDETLKYSEELDELINKYQLVTWPCLSKTN' A
#
# COMPACT_ATOMS: atom_id res chain seq x y z
N MET A 1 -13.56 -17.28 7.79
CA MET A 1 -13.99 -15.87 7.67
C MET A 1 -13.27 -15.29 6.48
N VAL A 2 -14.00 -15.00 5.40
CA VAL A 2 -13.44 -14.20 4.30
C VAL A 2 -13.55 -12.76 4.78
N ILE A 3 -12.45 -12.21 5.30
CA ILE A 3 -12.41 -10.78 5.64
C ILE A 3 -12.39 -10.07 4.30
N GLN A 4 -13.55 -9.54 3.91
CA GLN A 4 -13.64 -8.62 2.80
C GLN A 4 -13.10 -7.29 3.35
N GLU A 5 -11.78 -7.08 3.26
CA GLU A 5 -11.16 -5.81 3.65
C GLU A 5 -11.90 -4.69 2.92
N THR A 6 -12.53 -3.83 3.70
CA THR A 6 -13.25 -2.68 3.16
C THR A 6 -12.26 -1.69 2.55
N LEU A 7 -12.73 -0.86 1.61
CA LEU A 7 -11.90 0.20 1.04
C LEU A 7 -11.34 1.16 2.10
N GLU A 8 -12.08 1.35 3.19
CA GLU A 8 -11.65 2.16 4.34
C GLU A 8 -10.50 1.49 5.10
N GLU A 9 -10.60 0.19 5.40
CA GLU A 9 -9.52 -0.56 6.04
C GLU A 9 -8.24 -0.58 5.19
N LEU A 10 -8.38 -0.79 3.87
CA LEU A 10 -7.26 -0.69 2.93
C LEU A 10 -6.63 0.71 2.95
N SER A 11 -7.44 1.77 2.94
CA SER A 11 -6.96 3.15 3.01
C SER A 11 -6.24 3.46 4.33
N ILE A 12 -6.78 2.98 5.46
CA ILE A 12 -6.14 3.11 6.78
C ILE A 12 -4.77 2.43 6.75
N ARG A 13 -4.69 1.20 6.23
CA ARG A 13 -3.45 0.44 6.18
C ARG A 13 -2.41 1.07 5.26
N ILE A 14 -2.82 1.57 4.09
CA ILE A 14 -1.96 2.35 3.19
C ILE A 14 -1.35 3.55 3.92
N ASN A 15 -2.17 4.30 4.66
CA ASN A 15 -1.67 5.47 5.40
C ASN A 15 -0.71 5.05 6.52
N GLN A 16 -1.01 3.98 7.27
CA GLN A 16 -0.12 3.46 8.31
C GLN A 16 1.24 3.04 7.76
N VAL A 17 1.27 2.24 6.70
CA VAL A 17 2.52 1.79 6.07
C VAL A 17 3.29 2.96 5.47
N ARG A 18 2.60 3.93 4.86
CA ARG A 18 3.24 5.18 4.38
C ARG A 18 3.92 5.94 5.51
N HIS A 19 3.27 6.10 6.66
CA HIS A 19 3.88 6.75 7.82
C HIS A 19 5.10 5.98 8.35
N LEU A 20 5.04 4.65 8.39
CA LEU A 20 6.16 3.80 8.79
C LEU A 20 7.34 3.90 7.82
N MET A 21 7.07 3.85 6.52
CA MET A 21 8.08 4.02 5.47
C MET A 21 8.78 5.37 5.59
N ILE A 22 8.02 6.47 5.73
CA ILE A 22 8.59 7.81 5.88
C ILE A 22 9.40 7.91 7.18
N SER A 23 8.87 7.44 8.30
CA SER A 23 9.58 7.49 9.59
C SER A 23 10.89 6.70 9.55
N THR A 24 10.87 5.52 8.92
CA THR A 24 12.02 4.64 8.78
C THR A 24 13.03 5.21 7.79
N GLY A 25 12.56 5.73 6.65
CA GLY A 25 13.39 6.41 5.66
C GLY A 25 14.09 7.65 6.21
N LEU A 26 13.42 8.42 7.07
CA LEU A 26 14.03 9.56 7.77
C LEU A 26 15.06 9.15 8.82
N ARG A 27 14.87 7.98 9.46
CA ARG A 27 15.74 7.50 10.56
C ARG A 27 16.94 6.69 10.06
N LYS A 28 16.74 5.85 9.06
CA LYS A 28 17.70 4.84 8.58
C LYS A 28 18.17 5.07 7.15
N GLY A 29 17.44 5.86 6.38
CA GLY A 29 17.68 6.07 4.95
C GLY A 29 16.69 5.31 4.08
N LEU A 30 16.59 5.73 2.82
CA LEU A 30 15.70 5.11 1.82
C LEU A 30 16.24 3.77 1.30
N ASP A 31 17.56 3.57 1.38
CA ASP A 31 18.24 2.34 0.97
C ASP A 31 18.29 1.29 2.09
N ASP A 32 17.70 1.56 3.26
CA ASP A 32 17.59 0.59 4.35
C ASP A 32 16.57 -0.50 3.98
N ASP A 33 16.93 -1.76 4.24
CA ASP A 33 16.07 -2.91 3.95
C ASP A 33 14.67 -2.79 4.58
N GLU A 34 14.55 -2.14 5.74
CA GLU A 34 13.26 -1.94 6.39
C GLU A 34 12.42 -0.89 5.64
N THR A 35 13.04 0.19 5.15
CA THR A 35 12.36 1.19 4.32
C THR A 35 11.91 0.60 2.98
N LEU A 36 12.76 -0.21 2.34
CA LEU A 36 12.42 -0.92 1.10
C LEU A 36 11.26 -1.88 1.30
N LYS A 37 11.27 -2.66 2.39
CA LYS A 37 10.17 -3.56 2.73
C LYS A 37 8.85 -2.82 2.94
N TYR A 38 8.85 -1.67 3.62
CA TYR A 38 7.64 -0.87 3.75
C TYR A 38 7.18 -0.28 2.41
N SER A 39 8.11 0.03 1.49
CA SER A 39 7.77 0.46 0.14
C SER A 39 7.07 -0.65 -0.66
N GLU A 40 7.58 -1.88 -0.59
CA GLU A 40 6.96 -3.04 -1.25
C GLU A 40 5.56 -3.32 -0.69
N GLU A 41 5.39 -3.32 0.65
CA GLU A 41 4.08 -3.52 1.28
C GLU A 41 3.10 -2.40 0.92
N LEU A 42 3.58 -1.15 0.82
CA LEU A 42 2.76 -0.02 0.42
C LEU A 42 2.26 -0.16 -1.03
N ASP A 43 3.13 -0.58 -1.95
CA ASP A 43 2.77 -0.80 -3.35
C ASP A 43 1.74 -1.91 -3.51
N GLU A 44 1.88 -3.03 -2.77
CA GLU A 44 0.88 -4.10 -2.78
C GLU A 44 -0.50 -3.61 -2.30
N LEU A 45 -0.53 -2.81 -1.25
CA LEU A 45 -1.78 -2.26 -0.70
C LEU A 45 -2.43 -1.27 -1.66
N ILE A 46 -1.64 -0.41 -2.31
CA ILE A 46 -2.13 0.51 -3.34
C ILE A 46 -2.68 -0.28 -4.53
N ASN A 47 -1.99 -1.31 -4.99
CA ASN A 47 -2.46 -2.18 -6.07
C ASN A 47 -3.78 -2.86 -5.71
N LYS A 48 -3.91 -3.40 -4.49
CA LYS A 48 -5.20 -3.96 -3.99
C LYS A 48 -6.30 -2.92 -3.98
N TYR A 49 -6.03 -1.72 -3.45
CA TYR A 49 -6.99 -0.64 -3.42
C TYR A 49 -7.41 -0.22 -4.84
N GLN A 50 -6.47 -0.13 -5.77
CA GLN A 50 -6.74 0.16 -7.17
C GLN A 50 -7.56 -0.95 -7.84
N LEU A 51 -7.30 -2.22 -7.59
CA LEU A 51 -8.11 -3.30 -8.16
C LEU A 51 -9.57 -3.27 -7.65
N VAL A 52 -9.79 -2.86 -6.40
CA VAL A 52 -11.13 -2.75 -5.82
C VAL A 52 -11.84 -1.46 -6.25
N THR A 53 -11.13 -0.32 -6.32
CA THR A 53 -11.69 0.97 -6.76
C THR A 53 -11.78 1.11 -8.28
N TRP A 54 -10.92 0.37 -8.98
CA TRP A 54 -10.83 0.29 -10.43
C TRP A 54 -11.08 -1.15 -10.95
N PRO A 55 -12.29 -1.71 -10.83
CA PRO A 55 -12.58 -3.02 -11.40
C PRO A 55 -12.60 -3.05 -12.94
N CYS A 56 -12.55 -1.89 -13.63
CA CYS A 56 -12.87 -1.80 -15.07
C CYS A 56 -12.09 -0.71 -15.86
N LEU A 57 -10.79 -0.89 -16.15
CA LEU A 57 -10.08 -0.26 -17.30
C LEU A 57 -9.18 -1.27 -18.02
N SER A 58 -9.68 -2.47 -18.27
CA SER A 58 -9.02 -3.39 -19.21
C SER A 58 -9.89 -3.74 -20.42
N LYS A 59 -10.87 -2.88 -20.75
CA LYS A 59 -11.52 -2.90 -22.06
C LYS A 59 -11.72 -1.49 -22.62
N THR A 60 -10.65 -0.89 -23.11
CA THR A 60 -10.73 0.10 -24.19
C THR A 60 -9.48 0.01 -25.04
N ASN A 61 -9.67 -0.62 -26.21
CA ASN A 61 -8.92 -0.60 -27.47
C ASN A 61 -7.49 -1.15 -27.49
#